data_AF-A0AAU4AVH5-F1
#
_entry.id   AF-A0AAU4AVH5-F1
#
_cell.length_a   1.000
_cell.length_b   1.000
_cell.length_c   1.000
_cell.angle_alpha   90.00
_cell.angle_beta   90.00
_cell.angle_gamma   90.00
#
_symmetry.space_group_name_H-M   'P 1'
#
loop_
_entity.id
_entity.type
_entity.pdbx_description
1 polymer ?
#
loop_
_entity_poly.entity_id
_entity_poly.type
_entity_poly.pdbx_seq_one_letter_code
_entity_poly.pdbx_strand_id
1 'polypeptide(L)'
;MSSTRNSGKRISRLLGIATTVALGGALLAPAAHADSPGAPLTVAVSDVTHHAMNRGSGTNSFVLTVTNTTGTTQPFAGNALVWPNGSGPSPIEVGQIHTEVTPVSAPATDLAVEGQMPGLIAAFFPHGGNRLTSSFQIPAGADYSWKITVGAAADFPGNDDGLDVEISSAQVHFDIGPALPDGHVTEKFDHAATVTPRKPGETTLTLSNGAGGKFTSPLRTRIYLDSAVPGLKLQYRSGGKWVPATTVEDGSLWMLPEIPAGFAYRQTHSFPLRFTLEGQPAGPRDVSVYAQLILGDALSGTNAQTTLHLTSAAKPTSTPTSAPSSAPASAPAPAPSAAVKTSGSQGATSGSSTPDTQLAHTGSSHTGLLAGLAGLLAATGAFLVFTVNRRRRSA
;
A
#
# COMPACT_ATOMS: atom_id res chain seq x y z
N MET A 1 16.25 -46.49 59.83
CA MET A 1 16.89 -45.34 60.51
C MET A 1 16.03 -44.13 60.28
N SER A 2 15.19 -43.82 61.26
CA SER A 2 14.35 -42.63 61.34
C SER A 2 15.20 -41.42 61.72
N SER A 3 14.98 -40.25 61.12
CA SER A 3 15.09 -38.98 61.84
C SER A 3 14.50 -37.79 61.05
N THR A 4 13.29 -37.43 61.46
CA THR A 4 12.84 -36.09 61.88
C THR A 4 12.76 -34.92 60.89
N ARG A 5 11.50 -34.47 60.76
CA ARG A 5 10.98 -33.20 60.20
C ARG A 5 11.65 -31.97 60.84
N ASN A 6 11.71 -30.87 60.09
CA ASN A 6 11.50 -29.55 60.68
C ASN A 6 10.78 -28.61 59.71
N SER A 7 9.50 -28.36 60.00
CA SER A 7 8.65 -27.35 59.37
C SER A 7 8.86 -26.02 60.07
N GLY A 8 9.53 -25.07 59.42
CA GLY A 8 9.62 -23.69 59.87
C GLY A 8 8.46 -22.85 59.33
N LYS A 9 7.37 -22.73 60.10
CA LYS A 9 6.37 -21.67 59.92
C LYS A 9 7.03 -20.33 60.24
N ARG A 10 7.14 -19.42 59.27
CA ARG A 10 7.32 -17.99 59.54
C ARG A 10 6.02 -17.26 59.25
N ILE A 11 5.33 -16.96 60.33
CA ILE A 11 4.24 -15.99 60.40
C ILE A 11 4.92 -14.63 60.53
N SER A 12 4.92 -13.83 59.46
CA SER A 12 5.26 -12.42 59.54
C SER A 12 3.97 -11.62 59.47
N ARG A 13 3.52 -11.16 60.64
CA ARG A 13 2.53 -10.09 60.78
C ARG A 13 3.19 -8.80 60.30
N LEU A 14 2.68 -8.21 59.23
CA LEU A 14 2.97 -6.82 58.88
C LEU A 14 1.74 -5.99 59.25
N LEU A 15 1.95 -5.11 60.22
CA LEU A 15 1.03 -4.08 60.64
C LEU A 15 0.71 -3.16 59.47
N GLY A 16 -0.56 -2.76 59.40
CA GLY A 16 -1.04 -1.76 58.49
C GLY A 16 -0.42 -0.39 58.73
N ILE A 17 -0.07 0.26 57.63
CA ILE A 17 -0.06 1.71 57.51
C ILE A 17 -1.03 1.98 56.36
N ALA A 18 -2.25 2.40 56.72
CA ALA A 18 -3.18 2.96 55.77
C ALA A 18 -2.69 4.38 55.45
N THR A 19 -1.83 4.49 54.43
CA THR A 19 -1.49 5.77 53.82
C THR A 19 -2.64 6.14 52.91
N THR A 20 -3.55 6.97 53.41
CA THR A 20 -4.54 7.68 52.60
C THR A 20 -3.77 8.66 51.72
N VAL A 21 -3.37 8.23 50.53
CA VAL A 21 -2.89 9.14 49.49
C VAL A 21 -4.12 9.90 49.01
N ALA A 22 -4.23 11.16 49.40
CA ALA A 22 -5.15 12.09 48.79
C ALA A 22 -4.80 12.15 47.30
N LEU A 23 -5.64 11.52 46.47
CA LEU A 23 -5.68 11.72 45.03
C LEU A 23 -6.05 13.19 44.81
N GLY A 24 -5.04 14.05 44.75
CA GLY A 24 -5.19 15.39 44.23
C GLY A 24 -5.57 15.25 42.76
N GLY A 25 -6.85 15.39 42.45
CA GLY A 25 -7.33 15.52 41.09
C GLY A 25 -6.68 16.75 40.48
N ALA A 26 -5.61 16.53 39.72
CA ALA A 26 -5.18 17.49 38.73
C ALA A 26 -6.35 17.62 37.75
N LEU A 27 -7.12 18.70 37.88
CA LEU A 27 -8.00 19.17 36.82
C LEU A 27 -7.07 19.50 35.64
N LEU A 28 -6.81 18.50 34.81
CA LEU A 28 -6.20 18.69 33.51
C LEU A 28 -7.12 19.67 32.78
N ALA A 29 -6.60 20.85 32.49
CA ALA A 29 -7.29 21.77 31.60
C ALA A 29 -7.61 21.01 30.31
N PRO A 30 -8.86 21.05 29.81
CA PRO A 30 -9.19 20.41 28.55
C PRO A 30 -8.22 20.94 27.51
N ALA A 31 -7.51 20.03 26.83
CA ALA A 31 -6.78 20.39 25.63
C ALA A 31 -7.82 20.85 24.61
N ALA A 32 -8.10 22.15 24.62
CA ALA A 32 -9.08 22.78 23.75
C ALA A 32 -8.50 22.80 22.34
N HIS A 33 -8.78 21.75 21.57
CA HIS A 33 -8.70 21.82 20.12
C HIS A 33 -9.83 22.76 19.67
N ALA A 34 -9.46 23.98 19.29
CA ALA A 34 -10.43 24.97 18.86
C ALA A 34 -10.99 24.57 17.49
N ASP A 35 -12.24 24.11 17.48
CA ASP A 35 -13.05 24.08 16.28
C ASP A 35 -13.12 25.46 15.62
N SER A 36 -13.37 25.49 14.31
CA SER A 36 -13.56 26.76 13.60
C SER A 36 -14.68 27.57 14.27
N PRO A 37 -14.46 28.86 14.58
CA PRO A 37 -15.47 29.70 15.20
C PRO A 37 -16.80 29.64 14.43
N GLY A 38 -17.89 29.27 15.12
CA GLY A 38 -19.23 29.15 14.54
C GLY A 38 -19.62 27.76 14.02
N ALA A 39 -18.80 26.72 14.25
CA ALA A 39 -19.23 25.34 13.99
C ALA A 39 -20.46 24.97 14.86
N PRO A 40 -21.46 24.26 14.30
CA PRO A 40 -22.68 23.93 15.02
C PRO A 40 -22.47 22.91 16.15
N LEU A 41 -21.41 22.11 16.05
CA LEU A 41 -20.95 21.18 17.06
C LEU A 41 -19.52 21.54 17.45
N THR A 42 -19.21 21.42 18.74
CA THR A 42 -17.84 21.50 19.25
C THR A 42 -17.43 20.16 19.84
N VAL A 43 -16.19 19.73 19.56
CA VAL A 43 -15.64 18.45 20.02
C VAL A 43 -14.50 18.69 21.00
N ALA A 44 -14.57 18.06 22.17
CA ALA A 44 -13.53 18.15 23.20
C ALA A 44 -13.13 16.75 23.68
N VAL A 45 -11.85 16.62 24.06
CA VAL A 45 -11.33 15.42 24.72
C VAL A 45 -10.84 15.77 26.12
N SER A 46 -11.20 14.95 27.10
CA SER A 46 -10.77 15.04 28.50
C SER A 46 -10.37 13.68 29.05
N ASP A 47 -9.91 13.66 30.31
CA ASP A 47 -9.70 12.45 31.11
C ASP A 47 -8.83 11.37 30.45
N VAL A 48 -7.77 11.79 29.75
CA VAL A 48 -6.78 10.86 29.19
C VAL A 48 -6.05 10.18 30.34
N THR A 49 -6.42 8.94 30.66
CA THR A 49 -5.98 8.28 31.89
C THR A 49 -4.47 8.03 31.88
N HIS A 50 -3.90 7.64 30.74
CA HIS A 50 -2.45 7.59 30.52
C HIS A 50 -2.10 7.74 29.04
N HIS A 51 -0.93 8.32 28.77
CA HIS A 51 -0.39 8.43 27.41
C HIS A 51 0.44 7.22 27.00
N ALA A 52 0.77 6.29 27.90
CA ALA A 52 1.57 5.12 27.57
C ALA A 52 0.75 3.83 27.72
N MET A 53 0.87 2.91 26.78
CA MET A 53 0.29 1.56 26.79
C MET A 53 1.36 0.53 26.43
N ASN A 54 1.18 -0.72 26.82
CA ASN A 54 2.10 -1.79 26.44
C ASN A 54 1.45 -2.68 25.38
N ARG A 55 2.23 -3.19 24.43
CA ARG A 55 1.71 -4.22 23.50
C ARG A 55 1.23 -5.44 24.28
N GLY A 56 0.03 -5.90 23.95
CA GLY A 56 -0.60 -7.07 24.54
C GLY A 56 -1.10 -6.91 25.98
N SER A 57 -0.97 -5.72 26.58
CA SER A 57 -1.46 -5.51 27.95
C SER A 57 -1.85 -4.07 28.23
N GLY A 58 -2.95 -3.92 28.96
CA GLY A 58 -3.48 -2.63 29.34
C GLY A 58 -4.28 -1.96 28.22
N THR A 59 -5.08 -1.01 28.63
CA THR A 59 -5.88 -0.15 27.77
C THR A 59 -5.83 1.25 28.34
N ASN A 60 -5.83 2.26 27.49
CA ASN A 60 -6.00 3.64 27.88
C ASN A 60 -7.38 4.13 27.48
N SER A 61 -7.88 5.10 28.22
CA SER A 61 -9.17 5.71 27.90
C SER A 61 -9.10 7.22 27.94
N PHE A 62 -10.00 7.84 27.20
CA PHE A 62 -10.29 9.26 27.23
C PHE A 62 -11.79 9.47 27.08
N VAL A 63 -12.27 10.64 27.48
CA VAL A 63 -13.68 11.02 27.32
C VAL A 63 -13.78 11.98 26.15
N LEU A 64 -14.59 11.63 25.17
CA LEU A 64 -15.00 12.49 24.07
C LEU A 64 -16.31 13.16 24.46
N THR A 65 -16.37 14.48 24.39
CA THR A 65 -17.61 15.25 24.58
C THR A 65 -17.91 16.06 23.32
N VAL A 66 -19.14 15.93 22.83
CA VAL A 66 -19.64 16.70 21.69
C VAL A 66 -20.78 17.57 22.16
N THR A 67 -20.64 18.89 21.98
CA THR A 67 -21.62 19.88 22.42
C THR A 67 -22.26 20.55 21.20
N ASN A 68 -23.58 20.63 21.20
CA ASN A 68 -24.34 21.39 20.21
C ASN A 68 -24.53 22.83 20.69
N THR A 69 -23.86 23.77 20.04
CA THR A 69 -23.88 25.20 20.41
C THR A 69 -25.04 25.97 19.79
N THR A 70 -25.86 25.32 18.98
CA THR A 70 -26.95 25.94 18.23
C THR A 70 -28.30 25.82 18.93
N GLY A 71 -29.28 26.61 18.46
CA GLY A 71 -30.68 26.56 18.93
C GLY A 71 -31.52 25.43 18.32
N THR A 72 -30.93 24.51 17.54
CA THR A 72 -31.65 23.39 16.90
C THR A 72 -30.90 22.08 17.12
N THR A 73 -31.58 20.93 17.03
CA THR A 73 -30.92 19.61 17.04
C THR A 73 -29.90 19.49 15.91
N GLN A 74 -28.74 18.91 16.20
CA GLN A 74 -27.67 18.69 15.23
C GLN A 74 -27.29 17.20 15.14
N PRO A 75 -27.03 16.67 13.94
CA PRO A 75 -26.56 15.30 13.76
C PRO A 75 -25.05 15.20 14.00
N PHE A 76 -24.61 14.16 14.72
CA PHE A 76 -23.20 13.82 14.91
C PHE A 76 -22.93 12.38 14.44
N ALA A 77 -21.89 12.20 13.62
CA ALA A 77 -21.40 10.90 13.17
C ALA A 77 -20.12 10.55 13.94
N GLY A 78 -20.17 9.53 14.79
CA GLY A 78 -19.03 9.09 15.58
C GLY A 78 -18.06 8.26 14.75
N ASN A 79 -17.03 8.89 14.18
CA ASN A 79 -15.96 8.20 13.47
C ASN A 79 -14.61 8.57 14.11
N ALA A 80 -13.91 7.57 14.62
CA ALA A 80 -12.55 7.69 15.08
C ALA A 80 -11.60 7.04 14.07
N LEU A 81 -10.66 7.83 13.54
CA LEU A 81 -9.57 7.33 12.73
C LEU A 81 -8.43 6.95 13.67
N VAL A 82 -7.98 5.70 13.56
CA VAL A 82 -6.95 5.15 14.45
C VAL A 82 -5.78 4.72 13.59
N TRP A 83 -4.62 5.37 13.69
CA TRP A 83 -3.47 5.02 12.86
C TRP A 83 -2.18 4.96 13.67
N PRO A 84 -1.19 4.20 13.21
CA PRO A 84 0.08 4.17 13.90
C PRO A 84 0.78 5.52 13.74
N ASN A 85 1.40 5.98 14.81
CA ASN A 85 2.29 7.14 14.76
C ASN A 85 3.69 6.62 14.40
N GLY A 86 4.28 7.17 13.33
CA GLY A 86 5.61 6.76 12.90
C GLY A 86 5.86 7.00 11.41
N SER A 87 7.13 6.89 11.02
CA SER A 87 7.54 6.97 9.61
C SER A 87 7.35 5.64 8.85
N GLY A 88 6.94 4.58 9.55
CA GLY A 88 6.85 3.24 9.01
C GLY A 88 5.51 2.61 9.27
N PRO A 89 4.41 3.03 8.64
CA PRO A 89 3.14 2.40 8.92
C PRO A 89 3.18 0.98 8.38
N SER A 90 3.42 0.02 9.26
CA SER A 90 2.87 -1.31 9.05
C SER A 90 1.37 -1.11 9.16
N PRO A 91 0.58 -1.44 8.13
CA PRO A 91 -0.86 -1.28 8.22
C PRO A 91 -1.40 -2.02 9.44
N ILE A 92 -2.25 -1.35 10.22
CA ILE A 92 -2.90 -1.96 11.36
C ILE A 92 -4.02 -2.87 10.85
N GLU A 93 -3.97 -4.15 11.21
CA GLU A 93 -5.03 -5.10 10.94
C GLU A 93 -6.16 -5.00 11.99
N VAL A 94 -7.39 -5.32 11.60
CA VAL A 94 -8.51 -5.40 12.54
C VAL A 94 -8.18 -6.44 13.62
N GLY A 95 -8.32 -6.05 14.89
CA GLY A 95 -7.98 -6.89 16.04
C GLY A 95 -6.61 -6.60 16.65
N GLN A 96 -5.70 -5.93 15.93
CA GLN A 96 -4.41 -5.49 16.50
C GLN A 96 -4.56 -4.29 17.44
N ILE A 97 -5.67 -3.57 17.33
CA ILE A 97 -6.11 -2.58 18.29
C ILE A 97 -7.43 -3.04 18.90
N HIS A 98 -7.44 -3.13 20.22
CA HIS A 98 -8.68 -3.22 20.99
C HIS A 98 -9.31 -1.83 21.06
N THR A 99 -10.58 -1.72 20.70
CA THR A 99 -11.35 -0.48 20.81
C THR A 99 -12.69 -0.78 21.47
N GLU A 100 -13.06 0.05 22.44
CA GLU A 100 -14.36 0.02 23.10
C GLU A 100 -14.88 1.46 23.22
N VAL A 101 -16.19 1.62 23.06
CA VAL A 101 -16.87 2.91 23.25
C VAL A 101 -18.03 2.69 24.21
N THR A 102 -17.98 3.34 25.37
CA THR A 102 -19.03 3.28 26.39
C THR A 102 -19.73 4.65 26.47
N PRO A 103 -21.06 4.73 26.32
CA PRO A 103 -21.75 6.00 26.53
C PRO A 103 -21.65 6.45 27.99
N VAL A 104 -21.39 7.75 28.21
CA VAL A 104 -21.36 8.37 29.55
C VAL A 104 -22.63 9.19 29.76
N SER A 105 -22.82 10.25 28.97
CA SER A 105 -24.10 10.99 28.87
C SER A 105 -24.83 10.75 27.54
N ALA A 106 -24.14 10.13 26.57
CA ALA A 106 -24.73 9.79 25.28
C ALA A 106 -25.79 8.66 25.38
N PRO A 107 -26.67 8.51 24.38
CA PRO A 107 -27.53 7.33 24.24
C PRO A 107 -26.74 6.03 24.13
N ALA A 108 -27.44 4.89 24.29
CA ALA A 108 -26.88 3.57 24.00
C ALA A 108 -26.18 3.56 22.62
N THR A 109 -24.96 3.02 22.59
CA THR A 109 -24.03 3.15 21.47
C THR A 109 -23.51 1.77 21.07
N ASP A 110 -23.52 1.49 19.77
CA ASP A 110 -22.85 0.35 19.16
C ASP A 110 -21.53 0.79 18.51
N LEU A 111 -20.60 -0.16 18.31
CA LEU A 111 -19.29 0.06 17.72
C LEU A 111 -19.06 -0.91 16.55
N ALA A 112 -18.51 -0.41 15.45
CA ALA A 112 -17.95 -1.21 14.37
C ALA A 112 -16.52 -0.75 14.09
N VAL A 113 -15.59 -1.71 14.01
CA VAL A 113 -14.19 -1.45 13.66
C VAL A 113 -13.88 -2.07 12.30
N GLU A 114 -13.30 -1.27 11.42
CA GLU A 114 -12.90 -1.70 10.07
C GLU A 114 -11.47 -1.30 9.76
N GLY A 115 -10.83 -2.06 8.87
CA GLY A 115 -9.54 -1.67 8.32
C GLY A 115 -9.67 -0.43 7.44
N GLN A 116 -8.82 0.57 7.64
CA GLN A 116 -8.68 1.70 6.73
C GLN A 116 -7.21 2.08 6.60
N MET A 117 -6.69 1.95 5.40
CA MET A 117 -5.27 2.16 5.10
C MET A 117 -4.80 3.59 5.49
N PRO A 118 -3.75 3.76 6.31
CA PRO A 118 -2.88 2.75 6.94
C PRO A 118 -3.28 2.28 8.36
N GLY A 119 -4.40 2.75 8.91
CA GLY A 119 -4.91 2.38 10.23
C GLY A 119 -6.27 1.65 10.21
N LEU A 120 -7.18 2.09 11.07
CA LEU A 120 -8.53 1.57 11.27
C LEU A 120 -9.53 2.73 11.35
N ILE A 121 -10.80 2.44 11.04
CA ILE A 121 -11.94 3.29 11.43
C ILE A 121 -12.68 2.58 12.54
N ALA A 122 -12.86 3.26 13.67
CA ALA A 122 -13.80 2.89 14.71
C ALA A 122 -15.03 3.79 14.62
N ALA A 123 -16.09 3.27 14.00
CA ALA A 123 -17.37 3.95 13.86
C ALA A 123 -18.29 3.59 15.03
N PHE A 124 -18.69 4.57 15.82
CA PHE A 124 -19.65 4.41 16.91
C PHE A 124 -20.94 5.18 16.59
N PHE A 125 -22.08 4.53 16.80
CA PHE A 125 -23.39 4.98 16.32
C PHE A 125 -24.50 4.59 17.30
N PRO A 126 -25.70 5.19 17.22
CA PRO A 126 -26.82 4.85 18.12
C PRO A 126 -27.16 3.36 18.07
N HIS A 127 -27.39 2.76 19.24
CA HIS A 127 -27.69 1.33 19.37
C HIS A 127 -28.88 0.89 18.50
N GLY A 128 -28.72 -0.20 17.77
CA GLY A 128 -29.71 -0.71 16.82
C GLY A 128 -29.81 0.08 15.51
N GLY A 129 -28.95 1.10 15.33
CA GLY A 129 -28.82 1.87 14.10
C GLY A 129 -27.94 1.17 13.05
N ASN A 130 -27.80 1.81 11.89
CA ASN A 130 -26.88 1.42 10.84
C ASN A 130 -25.68 2.38 10.84
N ARG A 131 -24.46 1.85 11.00
CA ARG A 131 -23.22 2.62 11.06
C ARG A 131 -23.03 3.66 9.94
N LEU A 132 -23.54 3.40 8.73
CA LEU A 132 -23.31 4.26 7.56
C LEU A 132 -24.31 5.41 7.47
N THR A 133 -25.45 5.30 8.15
CA THR A 133 -26.58 6.21 7.95
C THR A 133 -27.16 6.77 9.25
N SER A 134 -26.88 6.13 10.39
CA SER A 134 -27.39 6.54 11.70
C SER A 134 -26.41 7.52 12.34
N SER A 135 -26.91 8.71 12.65
CA SER A 135 -26.20 9.74 13.41
C SER A 135 -26.88 9.95 14.77
N PHE A 136 -26.08 10.32 15.77
CA PHE A 136 -26.62 10.80 17.04
C PHE A 136 -27.32 12.15 16.82
N GLN A 137 -28.51 12.30 17.37
CA GLN A 137 -29.25 13.56 17.35
C GLN A 137 -28.97 14.30 18.66
N ILE A 138 -28.09 15.30 18.64
CA ILE A 138 -27.72 16.09 19.81
C ILE A 138 -28.69 17.27 19.93
N PRO A 139 -29.53 17.34 20.99
CA PRO A 139 -30.48 18.44 21.16
C PRO A 139 -29.81 19.80 21.21
N ALA A 140 -30.58 20.86 20.96
CA ALA A 140 -30.10 22.24 21.07
C ALA A 140 -29.50 22.52 22.46
N GLY A 141 -28.28 23.06 22.50
CA GLY A 141 -27.58 23.39 23.75
C GLY A 141 -27.14 22.19 24.61
N ALA A 142 -27.31 20.96 24.13
CA ALA A 142 -26.96 19.75 24.88
C ALA A 142 -25.55 19.25 24.53
N ASP A 143 -25.00 18.42 25.42
CA ASP A 143 -23.78 17.66 25.21
C ASP A 143 -24.05 16.15 25.31
N TYR A 144 -23.34 15.38 24.49
CA TYR A 144 -23.21 13.94 24.64
C TYR A 144 -21.74 13.58 24.83
N SER A 145 -21.49 12.63 25.72
CA SER A 145 -20.14 12.15 26.02
C SER A 145 -20.02 10.63 25.95
N TRP A 146 -18.86 10.18 25.49
CA TRP A 146 -18.47 8.78 25.39
C TRP A 146 -17.09 8.58 26.01
N LYS A 147 -16.92 7.49 26.75
CA LYS A 147 -15.60 7.00 27.13
C LYS A 147 -15.09 6.09 26.02
N ILE A 148 -13.97 6.45 25.42
CA ILE A 148 -13.31 5.68 24.38
C ILE A 148 -12.10 5.01 25.01
N THR A 149 -12.03 3.68 24.89
CA THR A 149 -10.95 2.86 25.41
C THR A 149 -10.20 2.24 24.23
N VAL A 150 -8.88 2.35 24.23
CA VAL A 150 -7.99 1.77 23.21
C VAL A 150 -6.87 0.95 23.86
N GLY A 151 -6.43 -0.10 23.19
CA GLY A 151 -5.27 -0.90 23.62
C GLY A 151 -4.59 -1.58 22.45
N ALA A 152 -3.26 -1.72 22.51
CA ALA A 152 -2.48 -2.44 21.50
C ALA A 152 -2.48 -3.92 21.85
N ALA A 153 -2.91 -4.76 20.90
CA ALA A 153 -2.80 -6.20 21.05
C ALA A 153 -1.33 -6.66 21.07
N ALA A 154 -1.09 -7.93 21.40
CA ALA A 154 0.26 -8.47 21.52
C ALA A 154 1.00 -8.53 20.17
N ASP A 155 0.24 -8.59 19.09
CA ASP A 155 0.68 -8.61 17.70
C ASP A 155 0.61 -7.24 17.02
N PHE A 156 0.35 -6.16 17.76
CA PHE A 156 0.47 -4.80 17.25
C PHE A 156 1.87 -4.60 16.62
N PRO A 157 1.98 -3.95 15.45
CA PRO A 157 3.26 -3.81 14.76
C PRO A 157 4.36 -3.26 15.66
N GLY A 158 5.55 -3.86 15.55
CA GLY A 158 6.65 -3.52 16.44
C GLY A 158 7.27 -2.17 16.12
N ASN A 159 7.26 -1.81 14.85
CA ASN A 159 7.84 -0.60 14.32
C ASN A 159 7.03 0.67 14.53
N ASP A 160 5.83 0.54 15.08
CA ASP A 160 4.99 1.66 15.46
C ASP A 160 5.07 1.78 16.98
N ASP A 161 5.69 2.86 17.46
CA ASP A 161 5.88 3.16 18.87
C ASP A 161 4.83 4.12 19.41
N GLY A 162 3.85 4.50 18.59
CA GLY A 162 2.67 5.23 19.03
C GLY A 162 1.42 4.92 18.22
N LEU A 163 0.29 5.37 18.77
CA LEU A 163 -1.03 5.27 18.17
C LEU A 163 -1.72 6.62 18.29
N ASP A 164 -2.15 7.15 17.17
CA ASP A 164 -2.97 8.34 17.13
C ASP A 164 -4.44 7.94 16.94
N VAL A 165 -5.32 8.61 17.67
CA VAL A 165 -6.77 8.53 17.51
C VAL A 165 -7.28 9.92 17.19
N GLU A 166 -7.82 10.10 15.99
CA GLU A 166 -8.41 11.36 15.51
C GLU A 166 -9.93 11.25 15.42
N ILE A 167 -10.64 12.21 16.02
CA ILE A 167 -12.10 12.30 15.99
C ILE A 167 -12.48 13.74 15.65
N SER A 168 -12.96 13.96 14.42
CA SER A 168 -13.22 15.30 13.90
C SER A 168 -11.97 16.19 13.97
N SER A 169 -11.93 17.19 14.85
CA SER A 169 -10.80 18.09 15.04
C SER A 169 -9.91 17.73 16.23
N ALA A 170 -10.31 16.75 17.05
CA ALA A 170 -9.58 16.31 18.23
C ALA A 170 -8.63 15.15 17.90
N GLN A 171 -7.44 15.18 18.49
CA GLN A 171 -6.44 14.12 18.33
C GLN A 171 -5.90 13.71 19.70
N VAL A 172 -5.79 12.40 19.92
CA VAL A 172 -5.18 11.81 21.12
C VAL A 172 -4.03 10.92 20.69
N HIS A 173 -2.89 11.08 21.36
CA HIS A 173 -1.69 10.28 21.11
C HIS A 173 -1.41 9.35 22.29
N PHE A 174 -1.05 8.11 21.98
CA PHE A 174 -0.59 7.10 22.91
C PHE A 174 0.77 6.53 22.49
N ASP A 175 1.75 6.59 23.38
CA ASP A 175 3.01 5.85 23.28
C ASP A 175 2.77 4.35 23.52
N ILE A 176 3.39 3.50 22.71
CA ILE A 176 3.30 2.04 22.79
C ILE A 176 4.66 1.44 23.19
N GLY A 177 4.72 0.99 24.43
CA GLY A 177 5.85 0.30 25.02
C GLY A 177 5.88 -1.22 24.76
N PRO A 178 7.08 -1.83 24.83
CA PRO A 178 8.37 -1.16 24.72
C PRO A 178 8.57 -0.66 23.28
N ALA A 179 9.13 0.55 23.08
CA ALA A 179 9.51 0.96 21.73
C ALA A 179 10.48 -0.09 21.14
N LEU A 180 10.11 -0.69 20.01
CA LEU A 180 11.04 -1.52 19.25
C LEU A 180 11.72 -0.63 18.21
N PRO A 181 12.91 -1.01 17.71
CA PRO A 181 13.57 -0.20 16.69
C PRO A 181 12.66 0.05 15.51
N ASP A 182 12.60 1.30 15.04
CA ASP A 182 11.88 1.72 13.83
C ASP A 182 12.22 0.79 12.67
N GLY A 183 11.32 -0.15 12.47
CA GLY A 183 11.45 -1.21 11.53
C GLY A 183 10.64 -0.89 10.29
N HIS A 184 11.16 -1.16 9.12
CA HIS A 184 10.32 -1.10 7.91
C HIS A 184 10.42 -2.41 7.19
N VAL A 185 9.32 -2.84 6.56
CA VAL A 185 9.49 -3.75 5.44
C VAL A 185 10.23 -2.98 4.37
N THR A 186 11.41 -3.44 3.98
CA THR A 186 12.19 -2.79 2.94
C THR A 186 12.15 -3.64 1.70
N GLU A 187 12.11 -2.99 0.56
CA GLU A 187 12.13 -3.61 -0.74
C GLU A 187 13.39 -3.15 -1.46
N LYS A 188 14.04 -4.05 -2.19
CA LYS A 188 15.24 -3.72 -2.95
C LYS A 188 15.36 -4.59 -4.19
N PHE A 189 15.61 -3.95 -5.32
CA PHE A 189 16.15 -4.64 -6.49
C PHE A 189 17.67 -4.75 -6.36
N ASP A 190 18.24 -5.91 -6.71
CA ASP A 190 19.68 -6.13 -6.67
C ASP A 190 20.44 -5.42 -7.80
N HIS A 191 19.85 -5.26 -8.98
CA HIS A 191 20.40 -4.52 -10.13
C HIS A 191 19.33 -4.12 -11.16
N ALA A 192 19.71 -3.25 -12.11
CA ALA A 192 18.96 -2.98 -13.33
C ALA A 192 19.00 -4.19 -14.28
N ALA A 193 17.97 -4.36 -15.10
CA ALA A 193 17.86 -5.47 -16.04
C ALA A 193 17.89 -4.97 -17.49
N THR A 194 18.53 -5.72 -18.40
CA THR A 194 18.52 -5.41 -19.83
C THR A 194 17.76 -6.47 -20.61
N VAL A 195 16.76 -6.04 -21.39
CA VAL A 195 15.93 -6.91 -22.23
C VAL A 195 16.20 -6.57 -23.70
N THR A 196 16.57 -7.59 -24.48
CA THR A 196 16.46 -7.55 -25.94
C THR A 196 15.39 -8.56 -26.36
N PRO A 197 14.79 -8.46 -27.56
CA PRO A 197 13.92 -9.52 -28.03
C PRO A 197 14.67 -10.84 -27.99
N ARG A 198 14.00 -11.86 -27.47
CA ARG A 198 14.54 -13.22 -27.28
C ARG A 198 15.70 -13.36 -26.28
N LYS A 199 16.15 -12.28 -25.63
CA LYS A 199 17.08 -12.34 -24.49
C LYS A 199 16.43 -11.75 -23.25
N PRO A 200 16.03 -12.58 -22.27
CA PRO A 200 15.43 -12.07 -21.06
C PRO A 200 16.39 -11.18 -20.27
N GLY A 201 15.83 -10.16 -19.62
CA GLY A 201 16.51 -9.43 -18.54
C GLY A 201 16.08 -10.02 -17.20
N GLU A 202 17.02 -10.19 -16.28
CA GLU A 202 16.77 -10.74 -14.95
C GLU A 202 17.20 -9.76 -13.87
N THR A 203 16.52 -9.81 -12.73
CA THR A 203 16.82 -9.04 -11.51
C THR A 203 16.23 -9.81 -10.31
N THR A 204 16.55 -9.43 -9.10
CA THR A 204 15.95 -10.00 -7.88
C THR A 204 15.32 -8.89 -7.06
N LEU A 205 14.02 -9.01 -6.79
CA LEU A 205 13.38 -8.21 -5.75
C LEU A 205 13.55 -8.93 -4.41
N THR A 206 14.16 -8.27 -3.43
CA THR A 206 14.26 -8.77 -2.05
C THR A 206 13.45 -7.88 -1.12
N LEU A 207 12.55 -8.51 -0.38
CA LEU A 207 11.79 -7.93 0.71
C LEU A 207 12.43 -8.36 2.02
N SER A 208 12.65 -7.42 2.94
CA SER A 208 13.20 -7.70 4.27
C SER A 208 12.26 -7.14 5.32
N ASN A 209 11.76 -8.00 6.22
CA ASN A 209 10.93 -7.55 7.33
C ASN A 209 11.82 -6.93 8.43
N GLY A 210 11.99 -5.61 8.38
CA GLY A 210 12.54 -4.85 9.50
C GLY A 210 11.49 -4.45 10.53
N ALA A 211 10.19 -4.50 10.22
CA ALA A 211 9.06 -3.92 10.94
C ALA A 211 8.76 -4.48 12.36
N GLY A 212 9.57 -5.42 12.86
CA GLY A 212 9.23 -6.17 14.07
C GLY A 212 8.03 -7.10 13.85
N GLY A 213 7.75 -7.95 14.84
CA GLY A 213 6.57 -8.82 14.82
C GLY A 213 6.52 -9.84 13.67
N LYS A 214 5.31 -10.29 13.35
CA LYS A 214 5.01 -11.24 12.26
C LYS A 214 3.70 -10.81 11.61
N PHE A 215 3.68 -10.76 10.27
CA PHE A 215 2.44 -10.50 9.55
C PHE A 215 1.48 -11.68 9.69
N THR A 216 0.27 -11.38 10.15
CA THR A 216 -0.85 -12.33 10.36
C THR A 216 -1.63 -12.58 9.08
N SER A 217 -1.62 -11.62 8.16
CA SER A 217 -2.14 -11.77 6.81
C SER A 217 -1.04 -12.03 5.76
N PRO A 218 -1.36 -12.68 4.62
CA PRO A 218 -0.45 -12.76 3.50
C PRO A 218 -0.08 -11.38 2.94
N LEU A 219 1.16 -11.24 2.47
CA LEU A 219 1.62 -10.03 1.80
C LEU A 219 1.54 -10.21 0.29
N ARG A 220 0.96 -9.24 -0.41
CA ARG A 220 0.92 -9.25 -1.88
C ARG A 220 1.97 -8.28 -2.39
N THR A 221 2.62 -8.59 -3.50
CA THR A 221 3.60 -7.68 -4.10
C THR A 221 3.21 -7.41 -5.54
N ARG A 222 3.11 -6.13 -5.90
CA ARG A 222 2.89 -5.72 -7.28
C ARG A 222 4.17 -5.17 -7.88
N ILE A 223 4.38 -5.47 -9.16
CA ILE A 223 5.43 -4.90 -10.00
C ILE A 223 4.75 -4.03 -11.04
N TYR A 224 5.17 -2.78 -11.18
CA TYR A 224 4.61 -1.89 -12.20
C TYR A 224 5.67 -1.03 -12.88
N LEU A 225 5.34 -0.53 -14.07
CA LEU A 225 6.19 0.34 -14.86
C LEU A 225 5.67 1.78 -14.85
N ASP A 226 6.55 2.76 -15.01
CA ASP A 226 6.14 4.15 -15.28
C ASP A 226 5.43 4.31 -16.64
N SER A 227 5.71 3.40 -17.58
CA SER A 227 5.19 3.42 -18.94
C SER A 227 5.01 2.01 -19.46
N ALA A 228 3.86 1.75 -20.09
CA ALA A 228 3.53 0.43 -20.62
C ALA A 228 4.49 0.01 -21.74
N VAL A 229 4.87 -1.26 -21.72
CA VAL A 229 5.71 -1.89 -22.75
C VAL A 229 4.92 -3.04 -23.38
N PRO A 230 4.27 -2.81 -24.54
CA PRO A 230 3.45 -3.84 -25.18
C PRO A 230 4.22 -5.15 -25.42
N GLY A 231 3.61 -6.27 -25.05
CA GLY A 231 4.21 -7.60 -25.19
C GLY A 231 5.36 -7.91 -24.23
N LEU A 232 5.64 -7.04 -23.25
CA LEU A 232 6.52 -7.36 -22.14
C LEU A 232 5.80 -8.29 -21.17
N LYS A 233 6.47 -9.39 -20.80
CA LYS A 233 5.97 -10.37 -19.84
C LYS A 233 6.89 -10.45 -18.65
N LEU A 234 6.31 -10.52 -17.46
CA LEU A 234 7.01 -10.79 -16.22
C LEU A 234 6.83 -12.25 -15.81
N GLN A 235 7.93 -12.86 -15.40
CA GLN A 235 7.96 -14.19 -14.79
C GLN A 235 8.75 -14.10 -13.48
N TYR A 236 8.45 -15.00 -12.55
CA TYR A 236 9.20 -15.17 -11.31
C TYR A 236 9.66 -16.62 -11.19
N ARG A 237 10.69 -16.87 -10.37
CA ARG A 237 11.20 -18.23 -10.16
C ARG A 237 10.54 -18.89 -8.95
N SER A 238 9.92 -20.06 -9.16
CA SER A 238 9.36 -20.89 -8.10
C SER A 238 9.60 -22.37 -8.40
N GLY A 239 10.01 -23.13 -7.37
CA GLY A 239 10.40 -24.54 -7.54
C GLY A 239 11.49 -24.75 -8.60
N GLY A 240 12.41 -23.79 -8.75
CA GLY A 240 13.48 -23.81 -9.75
C GLY A 240 13.04 -23.48 -11.18
N LYS A 241 11.73 -23.33 -11.45
CA LYS A 241 11.15 -23.03 -12.77
C LYS A 241 10.70 -21.58 -12.86
N TRP A 242 10.68 -21.04 -14.07
CA TRP A 242 10.10 -19.74 -14.36
C TRP A 242 8.61 -19.87 -14.58
N VAL A 243 7.83 -19.14 -13.79
CA VAL A 243 6.36 -19.14 -13.81
C VAL A 243 5.90 -17.72 -14.17
N PRO A 244 4.91 -17.55 -15.07
CA PRO A 244 4.33 -16.24 -15.34
C PRO A 244 3.78 -15.59 -14.08
N ALA A 245 4.07 -14.30 -13.88
CA ALA A 245 3.37 -13.50 -12.89
C ALA A 245 1.93 -13.24 -13.37
N THR A 246 1.02 -12.96 -12.45
CA THR A 246 -0.37 -12.64 -12.81
C THR A 246 -0.42 -11.24 -13.40
N THR A 247 -0.77 -11.12 -14.68
CA THR A 247 -0.94 -9.82 -15.34
C THR A 247 -2.23 -9.15 -14.85
N VAL A 248 -2.13 -7.90 -14.39
CA VAL A 248 -3.29 -7.05 -14.05
C VAL A 248 -3.54 -6.05 -15.18
N GLU A 249 -2.47 -5.46 -15.71
CA GLU A 249 -2.51 -4.56 -16.87
C GLU A 249 -1.38 -4.95 -17.83
N ASP A 250 -1.74 -5.16 -19.10
CA ASP A 250 -0.79 -5.70 -20.08
C ASP A 250 0.40 -4.75 -20.28
N GLY A 251 1.61 -5.32 -20.13
CA GLY A 251 2.84 -4.58 -20.33
C GLY A 251 3.17 -3.52 -19.26
N SER A 252 2.38 -3.35 -18.20
CA SER A 252 2.60 -2.29 -17.19
C SER A 252 2.39 -2.70 -15.74
N LEU A 253 1.59 -3.73 -15.42
CA LEU A 253 1.29 -4.11 -14.04
C LEU A 253 1.10 -5.62 -13.86
N TRP A 254 1.82 -6.18 -12.90
CA TRP A 254 1.76 -7.60 -12.53
C TRP A 254 1.66 -7.79 -11.01
N MET A 255 1.01 -8.87 -10.60
CA MET A 255 1.03 -9.38 -9.22
C MET A 255 1.96 -10.59 -9.13
N LEU A 256 2.87 -10.53 -8.16
CA LEU A 256 3.67 -11.69 -7.74
C LEU A 256 2.84 -12.58 -6.80
N PRO A 257 3.28 -13.84 -6.58
CA PRO A 257 2.64 -14.69 -5.58
C PRO A 257 2.67 -14.04 -4.21
N GLU A 258 1.65 -14.37 -3.41
CA GLU A 258 1.60 -13.92 -2.03
C GLU A 258 2.74 -14.52 -1.22
N ILE A 259 3.35 -13.70 -0.37
CA ILE A 259 4.18 -14.18 0.73
C ILE A 259 3.21 -14.65 1.82
N PRO A 260 3.22 -15.93 2.21
CA PRO A 260 2.27 -16.43 3.20
C PRO A 260 2.32 -15.65 4.50
N ALA A 261 1.19 -15.62 5.21
CA ALA A 261 1.16 -15.20 6.60
C ALA A 261 2.28 -15.89 7.39
N GLY A 262 2.96 -15.15 8.25
CA GLY A 262 4.15 -15.66 8.92
C GLY A 262 5.46 -14.98 8.61
N PHE A 263 5.48 -14.03 7.68
CA PHE A 263 6.69 -13.26 7.38
C PHE A 263 7.11 -12.44 8.61
N ALA A 264 8.09 -12.97 9.35
CA ALA A 264 8.46 -12.50 10.67
C ALA A 264 9.68 -11.57 10.66
N TYR A 265 9.89 -10.85 11.75
CA TYR A 265 11.02 -9.95 11.93
C TYR A 265 12.36 -10.59 11.52
N ARG A 266 13.14 -9.83 10.75
CA ARG A 266 14.43 -10.21 10.13
C ARG A 266 14.35 -11.31 9.08
N GLN A 267 13.17 -11.81 8.73
CA GLN A 267 13.05 -12.68 7.56
C GLN A 267 13.19 -11.87 6.28
N THR A 268 13.74 -12.54 5.27
CA THR A 268 13.84 -12.03 3.91
C THR A 268 13.06 -12.94 2.97
N HIS A 269 12.47 -12.34 1.95
CA HIS A 269 11.81 -13.05 0.87
C HIS A 269 12.31 -12.48 -0.45
N SER A 270 12.76 -13.33 -1.36
CA SER A 270 13.31 -12.90 -2.64
C SER A 270 12.51 -13.50 -3.79
N PHE A 271 12.15 -12.64 -4.73
CA PHE A 271 11.59 -13.02 -6.01
C PHE A 271 12.66 -12.82 -7.09
N PRO A 272 13.28 -13.90 -7.61
CA PRO A 272 14.03 -13.81 -8.86
C PRO A 272 13.03 -13.51 -9.98
N LEU A 273 13.23 -12.41 -10.68
CA LEU A 273 12.34 -11.90 -11.71
C LEU A 273 12.99 -12.01 -13.08
N ARG A 274 12.16 -12.27 -14.09
CA ARG A 274 12.57 -12.34 -15.49
C ARG A 274 11.60 -11.59 -16.37
N PHE A 275 12.12 -10.58 -17.05
CA PHE A 275 11.42 -9.79 -18.05
C PHE A 275 11.72 -10.35 -19.44
N THR A 276 10.68 -10.63 -20.21
CA THR A 276 10.79 -11.14 -21.58
C THR A 276 9.97 -10.27 -22.52
N LEU A 277 10.52 -9.97 -23.69
CA LEU A 277 9.86 -9.19 -24.72
C LEU A 277 9.71 -10.05 -25.98
N GLU A 278 8.47 -10.23 -26.45
CA GLU A 278 8.18 -11.06 -27.63
C GLU A 278 8.52 -10.35 -28.95
N GLY A 279 8.27 -9.04 -28.99
CA GLY A 279 8.48 -8.20 -30.17
C GLY A 279 9.71 -7.32 -30.10
N GLN A 280 9.96 -6.61 -31.20
CA GLN A 280 10.99 -5.56 -31.24
C GLN A 280 10.42 -4.29 -30.60
N PRO A 281 11.09 -3.67 -29.61
CA PRO A 281 10.63 -2.38 -29.08
C PRO A 281 10.79 -1.30 -30.16
N ALA A 282 10.00 -0.23 -30.06
CA ALA A 282 10.04 0.90 -31.00
C ALA A 282 11.42 1.58 -31.10
N GLY A 283 12.25 1.41 -30.06
CA GLY A 283 13.63 1.83 -30.01
C GLY A 283 14.24 1.51 -28.63
N PRO A 284 15.56 1.70 -28.46
CA PRO A 284 16.19 1.61 -27.15
C PRO A 284 15.60 2.66 -26.20
N ARG A 285 15.23 2.25 -24.98
CA ARG A 285 14.76 3.16 -23.94
C ARG A 285 14.86 2.53 -22.57
N ASP A 286 14.91 3.39 -21.56
CA ASP A 286 14.85 3.00 -20.16
C ASP A 286 13.41 3.12 -19.66
N VAL A 287 12.99 2.17 -18.84
CA VAL A 287 11.67 2.14 -18.20
C VAL A 287 11.88 1.93 -16.71
N SER A 288 11.26 2.77 -15.87
CA SER A 288 11.36 2.57 -14.42
C SER A 288 10.47 1.39 -14.02
N VAL A 289 11.04 0.48 -13.25
CA VAL A 289 10.33 -0.64 -12.63
C VAL A 289 10.19 -0.35 -11.16
N TYR A 290 8.97 -0.48 -10.65
CA TYR A 290 8.67 -0.29 -9.24
C TYR A 290 8.14 -1.60 -8.65
N ALA A 291 8.51 -1.86 -7.40
CA ALA A 291 7.84 -2.84 -6.56
C ALA A 291 7.07 -2.11 -5.47
N GLN A 292 5.89 -2.64 -5.15
CA GLN A 292 5.07 -2.17 -4.04
C GLN A 292 4.46 -3.33 -3.29
N LEU A 293 4.67 -3.34 -1.98
CA LEU A 293 4.05 -4.26 -1.06
C LEU A 293 2.63 -3.81 -0.75
N ILE A 294 1.74 -4.79 -0.67
CA ILE A 294 0.33 -4.62 -0.31
C ILE A 294 0.07 -5.49 0.93
N LEU A 295 -0.45 -4.87 1.99
CA LEU A 295 -0.84 -5.53 3.24
C LEU A 295 -2.34 -5.40 3.43
N GLY A 296 -3.05 -6.53 3.41
CA GLY A 296 -4.50 -6.49 3.21
C GLY A 296 -4.78 -5.73 1.93
N ASP A 297 -5.59 -4.66 1.99
CA ASP A 297 -5.85 -3.77 0.86
C ASP A 297 -4.93 -2.54 0.81
N ALA A 298 -4.05 -2.36 1.81
CA ALA A 298 -3.16 -1.21 1.95
C ALA A 298 -1.93 -1.30 1.05
N LEU A 299 -1.63 -0.22 0.30
CA LEU A 299 -0.29 -0.04 -0.24
C LEU A 299 0.66 0.35 0.89
N SER A 300 1.75 -0.38 1.04
CA SER A 300 2.85 0.06 1.90
C SER A 300 3.48 1.30 1.29
N GLY A 301 3.93 2.23 2.14
CA GLY A 301 4.66 3.43 1.70
C GLY A 301 6.05 3.13 1.13
N THR A 302 6.50 1.86 1.20
CA THR A 302 7.76 1.42 0.61
C THR A 302 7.59 1.16 -0.87
N ASN A 303 8.50 1.73 -1.65
CA ASN A 303 8.62 1.45 -3.07
C ASN A 303 10.09 1.20 -3.39
N ALA A 304 10.44 0.00 -3.86
CA ALA A 304 11.72 -0.18 -4.55
C ALA A 304 11.59 0.30 -5.99
N GLN A 305 12.66 0.90 -6.52
CA GLN A 305 12.76 1.27 -7.93
C GLN A 305 14.03 0.67 -8.53
N THR A 306 13.94 0.23 -9.77
CA THR A 306 15.09 -0.09 -10.63
C THR A 306 14.80 0.33 -12.07
N THR A 307 15.76 0.12 -12.96
CA THR A 307 15.64 0.45 -14.38
C THR A 307 15.61 -0.82 -15.22
N LEU A 308 14.72 -0.85 -16.21
CA LEU A 308 14.69 -1.84 -17.28
C LEU A 308 15.21 -1.19 -18.57
N HIS A 309 16.36 -1.64 -19.04
CA HIS A 309 16.94 -1.21 -20.31
C HIS A 309 16.35 -2.04 -21.45
N LEU A 310 15.45 -1.45 -22.22
CA LEU A 310 14.94 -2.05 -23.46
C LEU A 310 15.89 -1.72 -24.59
N THR A 311 16.36 -2.74 -25.31
CA THR A 311 17.29 -2.55 -26.43
C THR A 311 16.83 -3.33 -27.64
N SER A 312 17.06 -2.78 -28.84
CA SER A 312 16.77 -3.47 -30.09
C SER A 312 17.70 -4.67 -30.27
N ALA A 313 17.22 -5.73 -30.90
CA ALA A 313 18.11 -6.81 -31.33
C ALA A 313 19.19 -6.25 -32.27
N ALA A 314 20.45 -6.60 -32.03
CA ALA A 314 21.52 -6.26 -32.95
C ALA A 314 21.16 -6.77 -34.35
N LYS A 315 21.17 -5.87 -35.34
CA LYS A 315 21.02 -6.28 -36.74
C LYS A 315 22.15 -7.29 -37.03
N PRO A 316 21.86 -8.48 -37.58
CA PRO A 316 22.91 -9.41 -37.94
C PRO A 316 23.85 -8.71 -38.93
N THR A 317 25.09 -8.46 -38.51
CA THR A 317 26.13 -7.98 -39.40
C THR A 317 26.38 -9.10 -40.40
N SER A 318 26.16 -8.84 -41.68
CA SER A 318 26.54 -9.78 -42.73
C SER A 318 28.04 -10.01 -42.60
N THR A 319 28.44 -11.19 -42.14
CA THR A 319 29.85 -11.61 -42.22
C THR A 319 30.25 -11.47 -43.68
N PRO A 320 31.28 -10.67 -44.03
CA PRO A 320 31.73 -10.58 -45.40
C PRO A 320 32.13 -11.98 -45.82
N THR A 321 31.32 -12.58 -46.71
CA THR A 321 31.69 -13.83 -47.36
C THR A 321 32.91 -13.48 -48.19
N SER A 322 34.07 -13.99 -47.80
CA SER A 322 35.30 -13.84 -48.58
C SER A 322 35.00 -14.34 -49.99
N ALA A 323 35.07 -13.46 -50.98
CA ALA A 323 34.94 -13.86 -52.37
C ALA A 323 36.00 -14.95 -52.68
N PRO A 324 35.66 -16.02 -53.42
CA PRO A 324 36.63 -17.03 -53.79
C PRO A 324 37.79 -16.36 -54.54
N SER A 325 39.01 -16.64 -54.07
CA SER A 325 40.25 -16.16 -54.67
C SER A 325 40.31 -16.57 -56.15
N SER A 326 40.50 -15.59 -57.04
CA SER A 326 40.64 -15.83 -58.48
C SER A 326 41.88 -16.66 -58.77
N ALA A 327 41.69 -17.80 -59.44
CA ALA A 327 42.77 -18.64 -59.96
C ALA A 327 43.63 -17.86 -61.00
N PRO A 328 44.94 -18.15 -61.12
CA PRO A 328 45.83 -17.44 -62.05
C PRO A 328 45.45 -17.64 -63.53
N ALA A 329 45.45 -16.54 -64.28
CA ALA A 329 45.11 -16.45 -65.68
C ALA A 329 46.08 -17.23 -66.59
N SER A 330 45.53 -18.02 -67.51
CA SER A 330 46.25 -18.60 -68.65
C SER A 330 45.97 -17.79 -69.93
N ALA A 331 46.99 -17.73 -70.79
CA ALA A 331 47.19 -16.89 -71.97
C ALA A 331 46.09 -16.93 -73.06
N PRO A 332 46.02 -15.91 -73.95
CA PRO A 332 44.90 -15.68 -74.86
C PRO A 332 45.00 -16.43 -76.20
N ALA A 333 43.86 -16.83 -76.75
CA ALA A 333 43.69 -17.29 -78.13
C ALA A 333 42.37 -16.77 -78.74
N PRO A 334 42.27 -16.65 -80.09
CA PRO A 334 41.59 -15.53 -80.75
C PRO A 334 40.11 -15.76 -81.13
N ALA A 335 39.47 -14.63 -81.48
CA ALA A 335 38.07 -14.44 -81.87
C ALA A 335 37.59 -15.27 -83.09
N PRO A 336 36.26 -15.43 -83.25
CA PRO A 336 35.64 -14.72 -84.38
C PRO A 336 34.19 -14.21 -84.19
N SER A 337 33.91 -13.16 -84.98
CA SER A 337 32.70 -12.79 -85.74
C SER A 337 31.28 -12.73 -85.10
N ALA A 338 30.85 -11.48 -84.89
CA ALA A 338 29.67 -10.80 -85.44
C ALA A 338 28.37 -11.56 -85.81
N ALA A 339 27.25 -11.12 -85.24
CA ALA A 339 25.99 -10.77 -85.91
C ALA A 339 25.03 -10.08 -84.89
N VAL A 340 24.70 -8.79 -85.04
CA VAL A 340 23.44 -8.25 -85.64
C VAL A 340 22.18 -8.55 -84.80
N LYS A 341 21.53 -7.54 -84.18
CA LYS A 341 20.22 -6.93 -84.57
C LYS A 341 19.53 -6.07 -83.47
N THR A 342 19.19 -4.84 -83.88
CA THR A 342 17.94 -4.06 -83.67
C THR A 342 17.33 -3.76 -82.29
N SER A 343 17.36 -2.45 -81.97
CA SER A 343 16.22 -1.51 -81.82
C SER A 343 15.02 -1.80 -80.88
N GLY A 344 14.87 -0.95 -79.86
CA GLY A 344 13.66 -0.14 -79.62
C GLY A 344 12.54 -0.70 -78.74
N SER A 345 12.22 -0.04 -77.61
CA SER A 345 11.01 0.78 -77.46
C SER A 345 10.81 1.24 -76.01
N GLN A 346 10.49 2.52 -75.85
CA GLN A 346 9.84 3.11 -74.67
C GLN A 346 8.38 2.64 -74.56
N GLY A 347 7.79 2.77 -73.38
CA GLY A 347 6.35 2.66 -73.18
C GLY A 347 5.94 2.76 -71.72
N ALA A 348 5.71 3.98 -71.24
CA ALA A 348 4.94 4.26 -70.04
C ALA A 348 3.44 4.25 -70.37
N THR A 349 2.57 3.79 -69.47
CA THR A 349 1.23 4.38 -69.28
C THR A 349 0.54 3.93 -67.99
N SER A 350 -0.15 4.91 -67.40
CA SER A 350 -0.97 4.89 -66.20
C SER A 350 -2.40 4.35 -66.42
N GLY A 351 -3.08 4.00 -65.32
CA GLY A 351 -4.54 3.90 -65.19
C GLY A 351 -4.88 3.18 -63.87
N SER A 352 -5.33 3.82 -62.78
CA SER A 352 -6.55 4.62 -62.52
C SER A 352 -7.83 3.79 -62.32
N SER A 353 -8.53 4.10 -61.21
CA SER A 353 -9.99 3.98 -60.97
C SER A 353 -10.50 2.57 -60.56
N THR A 354 -11.41 2.31 -59.60
CA THR A 354 -12.05 3.01 -58.45
C THR A 354 -12.80 1.91 -57.61
N PRO A 355 -13.73 2.16 -56.65
CA PRO A 355 -13.76 1.47 -55.35
C PRO A 355 -15.06 0.63 -55.15
N ASP A 356 -15.50 0.52 -53.89
CA ASP A 356 -16.71 -0.12 -53.32
C ASP A 356 -16.48 -1.57 -52.83
N THR A 357 -16.95 -2.00 -51.66
CA THR A 357 -18.15 -1.57 -50.93
C THR A 357 -18.05 -1.94 -49.44
N GLN A 358 -18.78 -1.16 -48.63
CA GLN A 358 -19.11 -1.38 -47.22
C GLN A 358 -19.59 -2.79 -46.88
N LEU A 359 -19.26 -3.24 -45.66
CA LEU A 359 -20.21 -3.98 -44.81
C LEU A 359 -20.26 -3.32 -43.43
N ALA A 360 -21.48 -2.96 -43.04
CA ALA A 360 -21.84 -2.44 -41.74
C ALA A 360 -21.69 -3.52 -40.67
N HIS A 361 -21.25 -3.12 -39.48
CA HIS A 361 -21.54 -3.86 -38.25
C HIS A 361 -22.05 -2.88 -37.21
N THR A 362 -23.33 -3.01 -36.91
CA THR A 362 -24.04 -2.39 -35.78
C THR A 362 -24.13 -3.39 -34.63
N GLY A 363 -24.24 -2.87 -33.40
CA GLY A 363 -24.56 -3.63 -32.18
C GLY A 363 -23.55 -3.38 -31.05
N SER A 364 -23.76 -2.35 -30.21
CA SER A 364 -24.35 -2.44 -28.85
C SER A 364 -23.52 -3.32 -27.90
N SER A 365 -23.01 -2.82 -26.76
CA SER A 365 -23.85 -2.42 -25.61
C SER A 365 -23.05 -1.61 -24.59
N HIS A 366 -23.75 -0.67 -23.95
CA HIS A 366 -23.32 0.09 -22.78
C HIS A 366 -23.40 -0.77 -21.50
N THR A 367 -22.29 -0.90 -20.78
CA THR A 367 -22.24 -1.06 -19.31
C THR A 367 -20.80 -0.82 -18.86
N GLY A 368 -20.52 0.31 -18.20
CA GLY A 368 -19.17 0.59 -17.69
C GLY A 368 -18.97 1.98 -17.07
N LEU A 369 -19.92 2.90 -17.23
CA LEU A 369 -19.79 4.28 -16.74
C LEU A 369 -19.98 4.45 -15.21
N LEU A 370 -20.18 3.37 -14.44
CA LEU A 370 -20.37 3.45 -12.98
C LEU A 370 -19.22 2.83 -12.15
N ALA A 371 -18.22 2.21 -12.76
CA ALA A 371 -17.04 1.72 -12.04
C ALA A 371 -15.89 2.76 -11.99
N GLY A 372 -15.91 3.77 -12.87
CA GLY A 372 -14.83 4.77 -12.98
C GLY A 372 -14.87 5.92 -11.96
N LEU A 373 -15.96 6.09 -11.21
CA LEU A 373 -16.14 7.22 -10.30
C LEU A 373 -15.68 6.94 -8.86
N ALA A 374 -15.63 5.67 -8.42
CA ALA A 374 -15.12 5.32 -7.08
C ALA A 374 -13.58 5.39 -6.99
N GLY A 375 -12.87 5.03 -8.08
CA GLY A 375 -11.41 5.08 -8.13
C GLY A 375 -10.84 6.50 -8.15
N LEU A 376 -11.56 7.46 -8.73
CA LEU A 376 -11.12 8.86 -8.80
C LEU A 376 -11.25 9.58 -7.44
N LEU A 377 -12.27 9.25 -6.63
CA LEU A 377 -12.46 9.84 -5.29
C LEU A 377 -11.45 9.31 -4.25
N ALA A 378 -11.07 8.03 -4.32
CA ALA A 378 -10.05 7.47 -3.43
C ALA A 378 -8.64 8.03 -3.71
N ALA A 379 -8.28 8.23 -4.98
CA ALA A 379 -6.98 8.79 -5.36
C ALA A 379 -6.85 10.29 -5.01
N THR A 380 -7.94 11.06 -5.11
CA THR A 380 -7.92 12.50 -4.80
C THR A 380 -7.88 12.76 -3.29
N GLY A 381 -8.49 11.89 -2.48
CA GLY A 381 -8.45 11.98 -1.00
C GLY A 381 -7.06 11.74 -0.42
N ALA A 382 -6.34 10.72 -0.90
CA ALA A 382 -4.99 10.40 -0.43
C ALA A 382 -3.95 11.50 -0.77
N PHE A 383 -4.11 12.18 -1.91
CA PHE A 383 -3.20 13.26 -2.32
C PHE A 383 -3.37 14.54 -1.50
N LEU A 384 -4.59 14.85 -1.05
CA LEU A 384 -4.88 16.00 -0.19
C LEU A 384 -4.33 15.80 1.24
N VAL A 385 -4.47 14.60 1.81
CA VAL A 385 -3.89 14.28 3.13
C VAL A 385 -2.37 14.38 3.11
N PHE A 386 -1.70 13.89 2.05
CA PHE A 386 -0.25 13.95 1.94
C PHE A 386 0.30 15.37 1.76
N THR A 387 -0.39 16.23 0.99
CA THR A 387 0.06 17.60 0.73
C THR A 387 -0.17 18.55 1.91
N VAL A 388 -1.24 18.36 2.69
CA VAL A 388 -1.48 19.13 3.92
C VAL A 388 -0.49 18.77 5.03
N ASN A 389 -0.17 17.48 5.19
CA ASN A 389 0.81 17.03 6.20
C ASN A 389 2.24 17.51 5.88
N ARG A 390 2.58 17.66 4.60
CA ARG A 390 3.89 18.21 4.20
C ARG A 390 4.02 19.70 4.48
N ARG A 391 2.93 20.48 4.37
CA ARG A 391 2.97 21.94 4.65
C ARG A 391 3.04 22.27 6.14
N ARG A 392 2.47 21.43 7.01
CA ARG A 392 2.55 21.62 8.48
C ARG A 392 3.93 21.33 9.09
N ARG A 393 4.86 20.72 8.33
CA ARG A 393 6.23 20.44 8.77
C ARG A 393 7.26 21.48 8.28
N SER A 394 6.80 22.57 7.63
CA SER A 394 7.67 23.65 7.12
C SER A 394 7.30 25.03 7.68
N ALA A 395 6.45 25.06 8.69
CA ALA A 395 6.21 26.18 9.60
C ALA A 395 6.43 25.66 11.02
#